data_AF-A0A919RMH4-F1
#
_entry.id   AF-A0A919RMH4-F1
#
_cell.length_a   1.000
_cell.length_b   1.000
_cell.length_c   1.000
_cell.angle_alpha   90.00
_cell.angle_beta   90.00
_cell.angle_gamma   90.00
#
_symmetry.space_group_name_H-M   'P 1'
#
loop_
_entity.id
_entity.type
_entity.pdbx_description
1 polymer ?
#
loop_
_entity_poly.entity_id
_entity_poly.type
_entity_poly.pdbx_seq_one_letter_code
_entity_poly.pdbx_strand_id
1 'polypeptide(L)'
;MSITPLGREDRAKVGFPPDPLGSPTSLEAEIFSYEFATVEWLWDNGSLRVNLPGGSESKLSGSYNEVVALLSDLGSQGWDVATCTSGGNWLFWTLRRQR
;
A
#
# COMPACT_ATOMS: atom_id res chain seq x y z
N MET A 1 -48.92 65.16 -20.80
CA MET A 1 -47.56 65.31 -20.26
C MET A 1 -47.08 63.93 -19.84
N SER A 2 -46.09 63.44 -20.55
CA SER A 2 -45.43 62.14 -20.37
C SER A 2 -44.33 62.26 -19.32
N ILE A 3 -44.08 61.20 -18.55
CA ILE A 3 -42.73 60.76 -18.16
C ILE A 3 -42.79 59.29 -17.74
N THR A 4 -42.16 58.44 -18.55
CA THR A 4 -41.85 57.03 -18.30
C THR A 4 -40.65 56.95 -17.37
N PRO A 5 -40.63 56.12 -16.30
CA PRO A 5 -39.39 55.71 -15.68
C PRO A 5 -38.84 54.45 -16.34
N LEU A 6 -37.55 54.58 -16.62
CA LEU A 6 -36.64 53.74 -17.38
C LEU A 6 -36.12 52.56 -16.54
N GLY A 7 -36.00 51.39 -17.18
CA GLY A 7 -34.94 50.40 -16.95
C GLY A 7 -34.85 49.75 -15.56
N ARG A 8 -35.50 48.60 -15.39
CA ARG A 8 -35.08 47.60 -14.40
C ARG A 8 -34.28 46.55 -15.14
N GLU A 9 -32.98 46.55 -14.92
CA GLU A 9 -32.02 45.64 -15.54
C GLU A 9 -32.40 44.19 -15.26
N ASP A 10 -32.75 43.48 -16.32
CA ASP A 10 -32.95 42.03 -16.34
C ASP A 10 -31.59 41.37 -16.10
N ARG A 11 -31.37 40.95 -14.86
CA ARG A 11 -30.17 40.19 -14.50
C ARG A 11 -30.36 38.78 -15.06
N ALA A 12 -29.98 38.60 -16.32
CA ALA A 12 -29.88 37.30 -16.95
C ALA A 12 -29.17 36.34 -15.99
N LYS A 13 -29.90 35.30 -15.53
CA LYS A 13 -29.28 34.14 -14.91
C LYS A 13 -28.44 33.48 -15.99
N VAL A 14 -27.15 33.78 -16.00
CA VAL A 14 -26.17 32.99 -16.74
C VAL A 14 -26.24 31.59 -16.14
N GLY A 15 -26.89 30.67 -16.86
CA GLY A 15 -26.80 29.25 -16.56
C GLY A 15 -25.34 28.87 -16.75
N PHE A 16 -24.64 28.65 -15.65
CA PHE A 16 -23.37 27.93 -15.69
C PHE A 16 -23.68 26.55 -16.29
N PRO A 17 -22.86 26.05 -17.24
CA PRO A 17 -23.01 24.68 -17.69
C PRO A 17 -22.88 23.76 -16.47
N PRO A 18 -23.58 22.60 -16.43
CA PRO A 18 -23.20 21.58 -15.46
C PRO A 18 -21.73 21.26 -15.68
N ASP A 19 -20.92 21.35 -14.63
CA ASP A 19 -19.52 20.96 -14.67
C ASP A 19 -19.40 19.56 -15.34
N PRO A 20 -18.50 19.37 -16.32
CA PRO A 20 -18.25 18.05 -16.92
C PRO A 20 -17.45 17.12 -15.99
N LEU A 21 -17.25 17.48 -14.73
CA LEU A 21 -16.52 16.70 -13.75
C LEU A 21 -17.50 15.95 -12.84
N GLY A 22 -18.20 15.00 -13.46
CA GLY A 22 -18.82 13.90 -12.72
C GLY A 22 -17.72 13.15 -11.96
N SER A 23 -17.93 13.03 -10.66
CA SER A 23 -17.08 12.44 -9.63
C SER A 23 -16.29 11.20 -10.07
N PRO A 24 -15.05 10.97 -9.58
CA PRO A 24 -14.39 9.68 -9.73
C PRO A 24 -15.24 8.63 -9.00
N THR A 25 -16.11 7.95 -9.73
CA THR A 25 -17.13 7.08 -9.13
C THR A 25 -16.59 5.64 -9.11
N SER A 26 -16.17 5.23 -7.91
CA SER A 26 -16.09 3.86 -7.40
C SER A 26 -15.02 2.87 -7.88
N LEU A 27 -14.16 3.17 -8.86
CA LEU A 27 -13.08 2.23 -9.27
C LEU A 27 -11.65 2.69 -8.92
N GLU A 28 -11.43 3.96 -8.56
CA GLU A 28 -10.07 4.52 -8.44
C GLU A 28 -9.43 4.43 -7.05
N ALA A 29 -10.12 3.79 -6.10
CA ALA A 29 -9.55 3.50 -4.79
C ALA A 29 -9.93 2.08 -4.36
N GLU A 30 -9.64 1.08 -5.20
CA GLU A 30 -9.08 -0.12 -4.60
C GLU A 30 -7.76 0.32 -3.95
N ILE A 31 -7.86 0.76 -2.69
CA ILE A 31 -6.71 1.00 -1.85
C ILE A 31 -6.05 -0.37 -1.75
N PHE A 32 -5.04 -0.61 -2.61
CA PHE A 32 -4.24 -1.82 -2.61
C PHE A 32 -3.73 -2.00 -1.18
N SER A 33 -4.43 -2.84 -0.44
CA SER A 33 -4.15 -3.05 0.97
C SER A 33 -3.02 -4.05 0.99
N TYR A 34 -1.81 -3.56 1.28
CA TYR A 34 -0.65 -4.42 1.43
C TYR A 34 -0.54 -4.89 2.87
N GLU A 35 -0.25 -6.17 3.04
CA GLU A 35 0.25 -6.70 4.29
C GLU A 35 1.77 -6.81 4.21
N PHE A 36 2.42 -6.58 5.35
CA PHE A 36 3.87 -6.61 5.47
C PHE A 36 4.30 -7.67 6.47
N ALA A 37 5.39 -8.36 6.13
CA ALA A 37 6.07 -9.30 7.00
C ALA A 37 7.56 -8.98 7.03
N THR A 38 8.25 -9.43 8.06
CA THR A 38 9.71 -9.28 8.16
C THR A 38 10.36 -10.63 8.44
N VAL A 39 11.50 -10.86 7.81
CA VAL A 39 12.35 -12.02 8.07
C VAL A 39 13.73 -11.50 8.44
N GLU A 40 14.30 -12.02 9.52
CA GLU A 40 15.60 -11.65 10.05
C GLU A 40 16.44 -12.92 10.18
N TRP A 41 17.69 -12.87 9.72
CA TRP A 41 18.64 -13.98 9.88
C TRP A 41 19.97 -13.47 10.42
N LEU A 42 20.39 -14.04 11.55
CA LEU A 42 21.74 -13.93 12.11
C LEU A 42 22.52 -15.19 11.75
N TRP A 43 23.42 -15.11 10.77
CA TRP A 43 24.05 -16.31 10.22
C TRP A 43 25.15 -16.89 11.11
N ASP A 44 25.69 -16.11 12.04
CA ASP A 44 26.79 -16.53 12.93
C ASP A 44 26.32 -17.47 14.04
N ASN A 45 25.10 -17.25 14.55
CA ASN A 45 24.46 -18.10 15.54
C ASN A 45 23.35 -19.00 14.93
N GLY A 46 23.09 -18.86 13.63
CA GLY A 46 22.06 -19.59 12.92
C GLY A 46 20.67 -19.34 13.47
N SER A 47 20.32 -18.08 13.78
CA SER A 47 19.01 -17.69 14.31
C SER A 47 18.20 -17.01 13.21
N LEU A 48 17.03 -17.58 12.90
CA LEU A 48 16.09 -17.05 11.92
C LEU A 48 14.80 -16.63 12.64
N ARG A 49 14.30 -15.44 12.33
CA ARG A 49 13.08 -14.88 12.93
C ARG A 49 12.14 -14.41 11.84
N VAL A 50 10.87 -14.71 11.99
CA VAL A 50 9.81 -14.34 11.04
C VAL A 50 8.71 -13.63 11.80
N ASN A 51 8.32 -12.45 11.35
CA ASN A 51 7.16 -11.73 11.85
C ASN A 51 6.13 -11.61 10.73
N LEU A 52 4.98 -12.24 10.93
CA LEU A 52 3.85 -12.17 10.03
C LEU A 52 2.80 -11.15 10.54
N PRO A 53 1.96 -10.61 9.65
CA PRO A 53 0.83 -9.77 10.05
C PRO A 53 -0.06 -10.50 11.05
N GLY A 54 -0.64 -9.74 11.99
CA GLY A 54 -1.43 -10.31 13.09
C GLY A 54 -0.61 -10.70 14.33
N GLY A 55 0.67 -10.33 14.39
CA GLY A 55 1.52 -10.53 15.57
C GLY A 55 2.06 -11.95 15.73
N SER A 56 2.01 -12.76 14.66
CA SER A 56 2.59 -14.10 14.67
C SER A 56 4.10 -14.00 14.46
N GLU A 57 4.86 -14.29 15.51
CA GLU A 57 6.32 -14.37 15.48
C GLU A 57 6.74 -15.85 15.57
N SER A 58 7.66 -16.25 14.70
CA SER A 58 8.31 -17.57 14.75
C SER A 58 9.83 -17.41 14.83
N LYS A 59 10.46 -18.20 15.69
CA LYS A 59 11.92 -18.34 15.76
C LYS A 59 12.31 -19.75 15.33
N LEU A 60 13.27 -19.81 14.43
CA LEU A 60 13.74 -21.03 13.78
C LEU A 60 15.27 -21.07 13.85
N SER A 61 15.83 -22.27 13.77
CA SER A 61 17.23 -22.41 13.37
C SER A 61 17.37 -22.01 11.91
N GLY A 62 18.45 -21.32 11.58
CA GLY A 62 18.70 -20.69 10.30
C GLY A 62 20.04 -21.10 9.74
N SER A 63 20.05 -22.15 8.92
CA SER A 63 21.07 -22.40 7.92
C SER A 63 20.65 -21.77 6.58
N TYR A 64 21.60 -21.65 5.65
CA TYR A 64 21.30 -21.17 4.30
C TYR A 64 20.12 -21.90 3.65
N ASN A 65 20.07 -23.23 3.76
CA ASN A 65 19.00 -24.04 3.17
C ASN A 65 17.65 -23.76 3.82
N GLU A 66 17.61 -23.55 5.15
CA GLU A 66 16.37 -23.23 5.88
C GLU A 66 15.86 -21.83 5.50
N VAL A 67 16.75 -20.86 5.31
CA VAL A 67 16.38 -19.52 4.84
C VAL A 67 15.79 -19.58 3.43
N VAL A 68 16.45 -20.29 2.51
CA VAL A 68 15.94 -20.46 1.13
C VAL A 68 14.59 -21.18 1.13
N ALA A 69 14.44 -22.23 1.92
CA ALA A 69 13.18 -22.96 2.04
C ALA A 69 12.06 -22.06 2.59
N LEU A 70 12.34 -21.29 3.65
CA LEU A 70 11.39 -20.34 4.23
C LEU A 70 10.96 -19.26 3.22
N LEU A 71 11.91 -18.60 2.55
CA LEU A 71 11.59 -17.55 1.59
C LEU A 71 10.81 -18.10 0.38
N SER A 72 11.12 -19.33 -0.03
CA SER A 72 10.37 -20.02 -1.10
C SER A 72 8.94 -20.36 -0.66
N ASP A 73 8.77 -20.83 0.57
CA ASP A 73 7.45 -21.11 1.15
C ASP A 73 6.60 -19.84 1.26
N LEU A 74 7.18 -18.75 1.77
CA LEU A 74 6.53 -17.43 1.81
C LEU A 74 6.15 -16.95 0.40
N GLY A 75 7.03 -17.14 -0.59
CA GLY A 75 6.75 -16.87 -1.99
C GLY A 75 5.54 -17.66 -2.52
N SER A 76 5.42 -18.94 -2.14
CA SER A 76 4.26 -19.77 -2.51
C SER A 76 2.95 -19.30 -1.87
N GLN A 77 3.03 -18.60 -0.73
CA GLN A 77 1.89 -17.96 -0.05
C GLN A 77 1.60 -16.55 -0.59
N GLY A 78 2.28 -16.11 -1.64
CA GLY A 78 2.07 -14.80 -2.29
C GLY A 78 2.88 -13.65 -1.70
N TRP A 79 3.85 -13.92 -0.83
CA TRP A 79 4.76 -12.89 -0.33
C TRP A 79 5.86 -12.57 -1.34
N ASP A 80 6.05 -11.29 -1.63
CA ASP A 80 7.11 -10.74 -2.48
C ASP A 80 8.15 -10.02 -1.62
N VAL A 81 9.44 -10.17 -1.93
CA VAL A 81 10.51 -9.46 -1.22
C VAL A 81 10.51 -7.99 -1.66
N ALA A 82 10.04 -7.11 -0.77
CA ALA A 82 10.00 -5.67 -1.02
C ALA A 82 11.38 -5.02 -0.89
N THR A 83 12.17 -5.45 0.09
CA THR A 83 13.55 -4.99 0.27
C THR A 83 14.37 -6.00 1.06
N CYS A 84 15.68 -5.99 0.81
CA CYS A 84 16.68 -6.74 1.56
C CYS A 84 17.77 -5.76 2.01
N THR A 85 18.08 -5.77 3.30
CA THR A 85 19.22 -5.05 3.86
C THR A 85 20.12 -6.03 4.61
N SER A 86 21.41 -5.70 4.68
CA SER A 86 22.42 -6.50 5.36
C SER A 86 23.36 -5.60 6.15
N GLY A 87 23.83 -6.10 7.29
CA GLY A 87 24.87 -5.43 8.07
C GLY A 87 25.58 -6.41 9.00
N GLY A 88 26.91 -6.45 8.96
CA GLY A 88 27.68 -7.38 9.79
C GLY A 88 27.29 -8.84 9.51
N ASN A 89 26.79 -9.52 10.54
CA ASN A 89 26.31 -10.91 10.53
C ASN A 89 24.79 -11.07 10.31
N TRP A 90 24.12 -10.00 9.89
CA TRP A 90 22.67 -9.90 9.87
C TRP A 90 22.13 -9.61 8.48
N LEU A 91 21.11 -10.37 8.08
CA LEU A 91 20.25 -10.09 6.92
C LEU A 91 18.83 -9.82 7.40
N PHE A 92 18.19 -8.85 6.75
CA PHE A 92 16.81 -8.49 7.03
C PHE A 92 16.05 -8.28 5.73
N TRP A 93 14.95 -9.01 5.59
CA TRP A 93 14.01 -8.89 4.48
C TRP A 93 12.71 -8.29 4.97
N THR A 94 12.20 -7.33 4.21
CA THR A 94 10.79 -6.93 4.29
C THR A 94 10.06 -7.59 3.14
N LEU A 95 8.97 -8.28 3.46
CA LEU A 95 8.08 -8.88 2.48
C LEU A 95 6.76 -8.12 2.44
N ARG A 96 6.12 -8.14 1.28
CA ARG A 96 4.80 -7.57 1.05
C ARG A 96 3.90 -8.59 0.34
N ARG A 97 2.61 -8.57 0.62
CA ARG A 97 1.61 -9.26 -0.20
C ARG A 97 0.39 -8.37 -0.39
N GLN A 98 -0.28 -8.50 -1.53
CA GLN A 98 -1.60 -7.92 -1.69
C GLN A 98 -2.59 -8.72 -0.84
N ARG A 99 -3.50 -8.01 -0.16
CA ARG A 99 -4.54 -8.60 0.67
C ARG A 99 -5.71 -9.11 -0.16
#